data_AF-A4BT82-F1
#
_entry.id   AF-A4BT82-F1
#
_cell.length_a   1.000
_cell.length_b   1.000
_cell.length_c   1.000
_cell.angle_alpha   90.00
_cell.angle_beta   90.00
_cell.angle_gamma   90.00
#
_symmetry.space_group_name_H-M   'P 1'
#
loop_
_entity.id
_entity.type
_entity.pdbx_description
1 polymer ?
#
loop_
_entity_poly.entity_id
_entity_poly.type
_entity_poly.pdbx_seq_one_letter_code
_entity_poly.pdbx_strand_id
1 'polypeptide(L)' 'MWILCLYFMGLNLSNQQIAQELGLNKDDVHAMTRQLRQGVVARKPEPNLSGEVECDEVYVVAGHKGHPEAAKKRP' A
#
# COMPACT_ATOMS: atom_id res chain seq x y z
N MET A 1 -4.85 18.42 3.81
CA MET A 1 -5.43 17.05 3.69
C MET A 1 -4.49 16.07 3.00
N TRP A 2 -4.10 16.24 1.73
CA TRP A 2 -3.23 15.29 1.01
C TRP A 2 -1.86 15.03 1.65
N ILE A 3 -1.15 16.08 2.08
CA ILE A 3 0.17 15.96 2.72
C ILE A 3 0.06 15.22 4.07
N LEU A 4 -1.00 15.46 4.85
CA LEU A 4 -1.25 14.75 6.11
C LEU A 4 -1.59 13.28 5.87
N CYS A 5 -2.41 12.97 4.86
CA CYS A 5 -2.69 11.60 4.46
C CYS A 5 -1.42 10.86 4.01
N LEU A 6 -0.53 11.54 3.27
CA LEU A 6 0.77 11.00 2.88
C LEU A 6 1.69 10.78 4.09
N TYR A 7 1.72 11.74 5.03
CA TYR A 7 2.47 11.64 6.27
C TYR A 7 2.03 10.44 7.12
N PHE A 8 0.72 10.27 7.34
CA PHE A 8 0.20 9.11 8.09
C PHE A 8 0.41 7.78 7.37
N MET A 9 0.41 7.76 6.03
CA MET A 9 0.79 6.58 5.25
C MET A 9 2.27 6.23 5.45
N GLY A 10 3.15 7.23 5.54
CA GLY A 10 4.57 7.04 5.85
C GLY A 10 4.83 6.52 7.28
N LEU A 11 3.96 6.89 8.22
CA LEU A 11 3.93 6.31 9.58
C LEU A 11 3.29 4.91 9.64
N ASN A 12 2.86 4.36 8.51
CA ASN A 12 2.26 3.04 8.39
C ASN A 12 0.92 2.86 9.16
N LEU A 13 0.12 3.92 9.28
CA LEU A 13 -1.22 3.83 9.84
C LEU A 13 -2.18 3.10 8.90
N SER A 14 -3.19 2.42 9.46
CA SER A 14 -4.25 1.85 8.65
C SER A 14 -5.13 2.93 8.02
N ASN A 15 -5.70 2.66 6.85
CA ASN A 15 -6.64 3.59 6.18
C ASN A 15 -7.83 3.98 7.08
N GLN A 16 -8.24 3.12 8.01
CA GLN A 16 -9.31 3.43 8.98
C GLN A 16 -8.87 4.45 10.01
N GLN A 17 -7.66 4.30 10.56
CA GLN A 17 -7.09 5.28 11.48
C GLN A 17 -6.87 6.62 10.77
N ILE A 18 -6.33 6.60 9.55
CA ILE A 18 -6.18 7.82 8.74
C ILE A 18 -7.52 8.52 8.53
N ALA A 19 -8.59 7.79 8.27
CA ALA A 19 -9.94 8.35 8.12
C ALA A 19 -10.45 8.98 9.43
N GLN A 20 -10.22 8.33 10.57
CA GLN A 20 -10.58 8.87 11.89
C GLN A 20 -9.80 10.15 12.22
N GLU A 21 -8.48 10.13 12.06
CA GLU A 21 -7.59 11.27 12.35
C GLU A 21 -7.86 12.47 11.44
N LEU A 22 -8.24 12.23 10.18
CA LEU A 22 -8.56 13.28 9.21
C LEU A 22 -10.05 13.69 9.21
N GLY A 23 -10.91 12.98 9.96
CA GLY A 23 -12.36 13.20 9.96
C GLY A 23 -13.01 12.95 8.59
N LEU A 24 -12.48 12.01 7.80
CA LEU A 24 -12.94 11.71 6.44
C LEU A 24 -13.70 10.39 6.37
N ASN A 25 -14.49 10.21 5.30
CA ASN A 25 -15.04 8.90 5.01
C ASN A 25 -13.89 7.92 4.67
N LYS A 26 -14.04 6.68 5.16
CA LYS A 26 -13.09 5.59 4.91
C LYS A 26 -12.87 5.36 3.40
N ASP A 27 -13.93 5.44 2.58
CA ASP A 27 -13.86 5.21 1.14
C ASP A 27 -13.06 6.30 0.42
N ASP A 28 -13.21 7.55 0.85
CA ASP A 28 -12.43 8.67 0.34
C ASP A 28 -10.95 8.48 0.67
N VAL A 29 -10.62 8.10 1.92
CA VAL A 29 -9.24 7.78 2.30
C VAL A 29 -8.70 6.57 1.53
N HIS A 30 -9.52 5.56 1.25
CA HIS A 30 -9.11 4.46 0.37
C HIS A 30 -8.76 4.93 -1.04
N ALA A 31 -9.55 5.81 -1.64
CA ALA A 31 -9.25 6.39 -2.95
C ALA A 31 -7.98 7.26 -2.91
N MET A 32 -7.87 8.14 -1.91
CA MET A 32 -6.72 9.02 -1.73
C MET A 32 -5.42 8.23 -1.55
N THR A 33 -5.40 7.25 -0.65
CA THR A 33 -4.22 6.42 -0.39
C THR A 33 -3.86 5.55 -1.60
N ARG A 34 -4.83 5.11 -2.41
CA ARG A 34 -4.55 4.41 -3.68
C ARG A 34 -3.78 5.32 -4.64
N GLN A 35 -4.26 6.55 -4.85
CA GLN A 35 -3.63 7.51 -5.74
C GLN A 35 -2.22 7.90 -5.24
N LEU A 36 -2.08 8.13 -3.93
CA LEU A 36 -0.78 8.44 -3.32
C LEU A 36 0.22 7.28 -3.48
N ARG A 37 -0.18 6.03 -3.21
CA ARG A 37 0.68 4.84 -3.40
C ARG A 37 1.13 4.70 -4.85
N GLN A 38 0.22 4.86 -5.81
CA GLN A 38 0.56 4.83 -7.23
C GLN A 38 1.58 5.91 -7.59
N GLY A 39 1.38 7.13 -7.09
CA GLY A 39 2.31 8.25 -7.28
C GLY A 39 3.69 7.99 -6.67
N VAL A 40 3.76 7.39 -5.47
CA VAL A 40 5.03 7.02 -4.83
C VAL A 40 5.78 5.98 -5.64
N VAL A 41 5.09 4.92 -6.09
CA VAL A 41 5.70 3.86 -6.91
C VAL A 41 6.20 4.42 -8.23
N ALA A 42 5.40 5.23 -8.93
CA ALA A 42 5.78 5.82 -10.21
C ALA A 42 6.95 6.80 -10.12
N ARG A 43 7.17 7.43 -8.95
CA ARG A 43 8.30 8.34 -8.72
C ARG A 43 9.52 7.67 -8.11
N LYS A 44 9.42 6.40 -7.69
CA LYS A 44 10.54 5.68 -7.11
C LYS A 44 11.58 5.44 -8.23
N PRO A 45 12.82 5.95 -8.09
CA PRO A 45 13.85 5.69 -9.09
C PRO A 45 14.18 4.20 -9.12
N GLU A 46 14.50 3.69 -10.30
CA GLU A 46 15.00 2.34 -10.44
C GLU A 46 16.36 2.22 -9.73
N PRO A 47 16.54 1.23 -8.84
CA PRO A 47 17.81 1.03 -8.18
C PRO A 47 18.86 0.58 -9.20
N ASN A 48 20.01 1.24 -9.21
CA ASN A 48 21.18 0.75 -9.95
C ASN A 48 21.91 -0.28 -9.10
N LEU A 49 21.85 -1.55 -9.50
CA LEU A 49 22.48 -2.65 -8.79
C LEU A 49 23.91 -2.85 -9.33
N SER A 50 24.91 -2.81 -8.44
CA SER A 50 26.31 -3.07 -8.79
C SER A 50 27.02 -3.90 -7.72
N GLY A 51 27.98 -4.73 -8.15
CA GLY A 51 28.69 -5.65 -7.25
C GLY A 51 27.84 -6.86 -6.83
N GLU A 52 28.02 -7.30 -5.59
CA GLU A 52 27.23 -8.38 -4.98
C GLU A 52 25.96 -7.81 -4.34
N VAL A 53 24.81 -8.40 -4.62
CA VAL A 53 23.49 -7.92 -4.18
C VAL A 53 22.86 -8.97 -3.28
N GLU A 54 22.45 -8.58 -2.08
CA GLU A 54 21.66 -9.42 -1.18
C GLU A 54 20.17 -9.21 -1.43
N CYS A 55 19.44 -10.31 -1.61
CA CYS A 55 17.98 -10.31 -1.70
C CYS A 55 17.40 -10.87 -0.41
N ASP A 56 16.62 -10.06 0.31
CA ASP A 56 15.83 -10.53 1.46
C ASP A 56 14.40 -10.83 1.02
N GLU A 57 13.84 -11.93 1.51
CA GLU A 57 12.49 -12.39 1.18
C GLU A 57 11.54 -12.18 2.36
N VAL A 58 10.52 -11.34 2.15
CA VAL A 58 9.45 -11.15 3.12
C VAL A 58 8.16 -11.76 2.59
N TYR A 59 7.62 -12.71 3.34
CA TYR A 59 6.34 -13.36 3.05
C TYR A 59 5.19 -12.53 3.63
N VAL A 60 4.27 -12.09 2.77
CA VAL A 60 3.05 -11.38 3.18
C VAL A 60 1.83 -12.23 2.85
N VAL A 61 0.98 -12.49 3.84
CA VAL A 61 -0.27 -13.21 3.62
C VAL A 61 -1.28 -12.25 2.97
N ALA A 62 -1.59 -12.50 1.70
CA ALA A 62 -2.69 -11.81 1.05
C ALA A 62 -3.99 -12.16 1.77
N GLY A 63 -4.74 -11.14 2.19
CA GLY A 63 -5.96 -11.24 2.99
C GLY A 63 -7.16 -11.84 2.24
N HIS A 64 -6.99 -12.97 1.56
CA HIS A 64 -8.11 -13.74 1.02
C HIS A 64 -8.86 -14.53 2.10
N LYS A 65 -8.78 -14.11 3.38
CA LYS A 65 -9.51 -14.66 4.54
C LYS A 65 -9.68 -16.19 4.52
N GLY A 66 -8.66 -16.95 4.10
CA GLY A 66 -8.71 -18.41 4.04
C GLY A 66 -9.55 -19.04 2.90
N HIS A 67 -9.94 -18.31 1.85
CA HIS A 67 -10.71 -18.84 0.71
C HIS A 67 -9.94 -18.83 -0.65
N PRO A 68 -8.76 -19.47 -0.75
CA PRO A 68 -7.93 -19.44 -1.96
C PRO A 68 -8.66 -19.89 -3.24
N GLU A 69 -9.72 -20.69 -3.12
CA GLU A 69 -10.56 -21.16 -4.23
C GLU A 69 -11.25 -20.04 -5.02
N ALA A 70 -11.65 -18.92 -4.38
CA ALA A 70 -12.30 -17.82 -5.07
C ALA A 70 -11.32 -16.97 -5.92
N ALA A 71 -10.01 -17.19 -5.78
CA ALA A 71 -8.97 -16.58 -6.61
C ALA A 71 -8.55 -17.45 -7.81
N LYS A 72 -9.08 -18.67 -7.96
CA LYS A 72 -8.80 -19.50 -9.15
C LYS A 72 -9.46 -18.90 -10.38
N LYS A 73 -8.65 -18.59 -11.39
CA LYS A 73 -9.15 -18.21 -12.72
C LYS A 73 -9.90 -19.39 -13.32
N ARG A 74 -11.06 -19.11 -13.94
CA ARG A 74 -11.78 -20.10 -14.75
C ARG A 74 -10.94 -20.46 -15.99
N PRO A 75 -10.99 -21.73 -16.44
CA PRO A 75 -10.29 -22.18 -17.64
C PRO A 75 -10.77 -21.45 -18.90
#